data_AF-A0A9E0FBU2-F1
#
_entry.id   AF-A0A9E0FBU2-F1
#
_cell.length_a   1.000
_cell.length_b   1.000
_cell.length_c   1.000
_cell.angle_alpha   90.00
_cell.angle_beta   90.00
_cell.angle_gamma   90.00
#
_symmetry.space_group_name_H-M   'P 1'
#
loop_
_entity.id
_entity.type
_entity.pdbx_description
1 polymer ?
#
loop_
_entity_poly.entity_id
_entity_poly.type
_entity_poly.pdbx_seq_one_letter_code
_entity_poly.pdbx_strand_id
1 'polypeptide(L)' 'MSKEERILEYIRQNGNISTQKVMDLCNYKSRTGARNLLEKLIKSGKIEKVGENTNTIYTILE' A
#
# COMPACT_ATOMS: atom_id res chain seq x y z
N MET A 1 -12.02 -5.89 9.97
CA MET A 1 -11.14 -4.95 9.25
C MET A 1 -10.42 -5.70 8.13
N SER A 2 -10.65 -5.28 6.89
CA SER A 2 -10.03 -5.85 5.70
C SER A 2 -8.56 -5.46 5.58
N LYS A 3 -7.80 -6.16 4.74
CA LYS A 3 -6.41 -5.78 4.44
C LYS A 3 -6.33 -4.38 3.79
N GLU A 4 -7.31 -4.03 2.96
CA GLU A 4 -7.41 -2.71 2.33
C GLU A 4 -7.59 -1.62 3.37
N GLU A 5 -8.54 -1.77 4.29
CA GLU A 5 -8.80 -0.79 5.35
C GLU A 5 -7.55 -0.56 6.22
N ARG A 6 -6.83 -1.63 6.58
CA ARG A 6 -5.59 -1.51 7.37
C ARG A 6 -4.53 -0.69 6.65
N ILE A 7 -4.38 -0.87 5.34
CA ILE A 7 -3.42 -0.09 4.53
C ILE A 7 -3.84 1.38 4.50
N LEU A 8 -5.12 1.67 4.25
CA LEU A 8 -5.62 3.03 4.17
C LEU A 8 -5.52 3.76 5.51
N GLU A 9 -5.89 3.10 6.62
CA GLU A 9 -5.71 3.65 7.97
C GLU A 9 -4.23 3.90 8.28
N TYR A 10 -3.34 2.98 7.91
CA TYR A 10 -1.91 3.15 8.12
C TYR A 10 -1.39 4.37 7.34
N ILE A 11 -1.75 4.53 6.07
CA ILE A 11 -1.35 5.69 5.25
C ILE A 11 -1.92 6.98 5.86
N ARG A 12 -3.18 6.99 6.31
CA ARG A 12 -3.77 8.17 6.97
C ARG A 12 -3.05 8.58 8.25
N GLN A 13 -2.52 7.62 9.00
CA GLN A 13 -1.79 7.89 10.24
C GLN A 13 -0.31 8.26 10.02
N ASN A 14 0.33 7.69 9.00
CA ASN A 14 1.79 7.80 8.78
C ASN A 14 2.17 8.61 7.52
N GLY A 15 1.19 9.03 6.73
CA GLY A 15 1.36 9.74 5.45
C GLY A 15 1.62 8.84 4.24
N ASN A 16 2.37 7.75 4.41
CA ASN A 16 2.70 6.83 3.31
C ASN A 16 2.94 5.38 3.79
N ILE A 17 3.04 4.46 2.84
CA ILE A 17 3.41 3.06 3.09
C ILE A 17 4.32 2.51 1.99
N SER A 18 5.21 1.59 2.32
CA SER A 18 6.02 0.83 1.35
C SER A 18 5.46 -0.58 1.13
N THR A 19 5.81 -1.22 0.01
CA THR A 19 5.40 -2.61 -0.26
C THR A 19 5.85 -3.57 0.85
N GLN A 20 7.04 -3.37 1.42
CA GLN A 20 7.53 -4.18 2.54
C GLN A 20 6.63 -4.02 3.76
N LYS A 21 6.25 -2.79 4.09
CA LYS A 21 5.35 -2.53 5.22
C LYS A 21 3.96 -3.14 4.99
N VAL A 22 3.46 -3.15 3.75
CA VAL A 22 2.22 -3.86 3.40
C VAL A 22 2.36 -5.36 3.64
N MET A 23 3.49 -5.96 3.30
CA MET A 23 3.72 -7.38 3.56
C MET A 23 3.64 -7.69 5.06
N ASP A 24 4.31 -6.88 5.88
CA ASP A 24 4.33 -7.05 7.33
C ASP A 24 2.93 -6.82 7.93
N LEU A 25 2.23 -5.76 7.50
CA LEU A 25 0.90 -5.40 8.01
C LEU A 25 -0.19 -6.41 7.64
N CYS A 26 -0.09 -7.00 6.45
CA CYS A 26 -1.09 -7.93 5.90
C CYS A 26 -0.67 -9.41 5.97
N ASN A 27 0.47 -9.72 6.60
CA ASN A 27 1.06 -11.06 6.66
C ASN A 27 1.23 -11.74 5.29
N TYR A 28 1.66 -10.97 4.27
CA TYR A 28 1.98 -11.57 2.97
C TYR A 28 3.35 -12.24 2.99
N LYS A 29 3.39 -13.52 2.61
CA LYS A 29 4.64 -14.27 2.41
C LYS A 29 5.40 -13.88 1.13
N SER A 30 4.75 -13.14 0.22
CA SER A 30 5.34 -12.75 -1.07
C SER A 30 5.07 -11.30 -1.44
N ARG A 31 6.04 -10.66 -2.10
CA ARG A 31 5.92 -9.31 -2.65
C ARG A 31 4.81 -9.21 -3.69
N THR A 32 4.60 -10.25 -4.50
CA THR A 32 3.56 -10.27 -5.54
C THR A 32 2.16 -10.13 -4.95
N GLY A 33 1.87 -10.79 -3.82
CA GLY A 33 0.58 -10.68 -3.15
C GLY A 33 0.29 -9.26 -2.64
N ALA A 34 1.27 -8.63 -1.99
CA ALA A 34 1.17 -7.26 -1.53
C ALA A 34 1.02 -6.27 -2.68
N ARG A 35 1.79 -6.47 -3.77
CA ARG A 35 1.72 -5.63 -4.97
C ARG A 35 0.35 -5.70 -5.65
N ASN A 36 -0.23 -6.90 -5.79
CA ASN A 36 -1.56 -7.05 -6.37
C ASN A 36 -2.63 -6.29 -5.58
N LEU A 37 -2.50 -6.24 -4.24
CA LEU A 37 -3.41 -5.47 -3.40
C LEU A 37 -3.23 -3.96 -3.61
N LEU A 38 -1.99 -3.48 -3.64
CA LEU A 38 -1.66 -2.09 -3.93
C LEU A 38 -2.14 -1.66 -5.32
N GLU A 39 -1.95 -2.50 -6.35
CA GLU A 39 -2.43 -2.23 -7.69
C GLU A 39 -3.96 -2.16 -7.78
N LYS A 40 -4.69 -2.95 -6.99
CA LYS A 40 -6.16 -2.81 -6.87
C LYS A 40 -6.54 -1.46 -6.26
N LEU A 41 -5.86 -1.04 -5.19
CA LEU A 41 -6.12 0.24 -4.54
C LEU A 41 -5.84 1.43 -5.47
N ILE A 42 -4.75 1.36 -6.26
CA ILE A 42 -4.43 2.35 -7.30
C ILE A 42 -5.50 2.37 -8.38
N LYS A 43 -5.88 1.20 -8.93
CA LYS A 43 -6.94 1.10 -9.94
C LYS A 43 -8.29 1.62 -9.44
N SER A 44 -8.56 1.50 -8.14
CA SER A 44 -9.76 2.07 -7.52
C SER A 44 -9.66 3.57 -7.19
N GLY A 45 -8.51 4.21 -7.46
CA GLY A 45 -8.29 5.62 -7.18
C GLY A 45 -8.19 5.97 -5.69
N LYS A 46 -7.85 5.01 -4.82
CA LYS A 46 -7.75 5.25 -3.37
C LYS A 46 -6.36 5.69 -2.92
N ILE A 47 -5.34 5.23 -3.64
CA ILE A 47 -3.94 5.54 -3.37
C ILE A 47 -3.23 5.79 -4.69
N GLU A 48 -2.09 6.44 -4.62
CA GLU A 48 -1.16 6.59 -5.74
C GLU A 48 0.22 6.03 -5.40
N LYS A 49 1.02 5.78 -6.44
CA LYS A 49 2.40 5.37 -6.31
C LYS A 49 3.28 6.60 -6.50
N VAL A 50 4.12 6.90 -5.50
CA VAL A 50 5.07 8.02 -5.54
C VAL A 50 6.50 7.47 -5.48
N GLY A 51 7.37 7.99 -6.34
CA GLY A 51 8.79 7.62 -6.41
C GLY A 51 9.11 6.44 -7.32
N GLU A 52 10.40 6.17 -7.46
CA GLU A 52 10.96 5.21 -8.40
C GLU A 52 11.89 4.20 -7.71
N ASN A 53 12.01 3.00 -8.29
CA ASN A 53 12.89 1.94 -7.82
C ASN A 53 12.71 1.63 -6.33
N THR A 54 13.78 1.75 -5.53
CA THR A 54 13.82 1.46 -4.09
C THR A 54 13.07 2.48 -3.25
N ASN A 55 12.83 3.68 -3.79
CA ASN A 55 12.13 4.77 -3.09
C ASN A 55 10.63 4.78 -3.40
N THR A 56 10.09 3.69 -3.95
CA THR A 56 8.65 3.55 -4.19
C THR A 56 7.89 3.52 -2.87
N ILE A 57 7.03 4.51 -2.68
CA ILE A 57 6.05 4.60 -1.60
C ILE A 57 4.65 4.80 -2.16
N TYR A 58 3.64 4.62 -1.32
CA TYR A 58 2.24 4.80 -1.67
C TYR A 58 1.57 5.76 -0.70
N THR A 59 0.84 6.73 -1.24
CA THR A 59 0.15 7.81 -0.51
C THR A 59 -1.34 7.77 -0.81
N ILE A 60 -2.16 8.38 0.05
CA ILE A 60 -3.60 8.51 -0.20
C ILE A 60 -3.79 9.44 -1.40
N LEU A 61 -4.70 9.08 -2.32
CA LEU A 61 -5.16 10.00 -3.34
C LEU A 61 -6.40 10.70 -2.77
N GLU A 62 -6.31 12.00 -2.50
CA GLU A 62 -7.45 12.84 -2.11
C GLU A 62 -8.23 13.33 -3.33
#